data_AF-A0A970VID3-F1
#
_entry.id   AF-A0A970VID3-F1
#
_cell.length_a   1.000
_cell.length_b   1.000
_cell.length_c   1.000
_cell.angle_alpha   90.00
_cell.angle_beta   90.00
_cell.angle_gamma   90.00
#
_symmetry.space_group_name_H-M   'P 1'
#
loop_
_entity.id
_entity.type
_entity.pdbx_description
1 polymer ?
#
loop_
_entity_poly.entity_id
_entity_poly.type
_entity_poly.pdbx_seq_one_letter_code
_entity_poly.pdbx_strand_id
1 'polypeptide(L)' 'MATWIVGGALLVIVGAIVYKMIKDKKANKNSCGCDCSNCAGGCH' A
#
# COMPACT_ATOMS: atom_id res chain seq x y z
N MET A 1 23.04 17.36 -16.68
CA MET A 1 21.68 17.27 -17.27
C MET A 1 21.01 15.93 -16.95
N ALA A 2 21.69 14.79 -17.16
CA ALA A 2 21.14 13.45 -16.87
C ALA A 2 20.75 13.20 -15.39
N THR A 3 21.38 13.88 -14.44
CA THR A 3 21.13 13.74 -13.00
C THR A 3 19.68 14.05 -12.60
N TRP A 4 19.05 15.01 -13.27
CA TRP A 4 17.66 15.38 -13.01
C TRP A 4 16.67 14.31 -13.50
N ILE A 5 17.01 13.57 -14.55
CA ILE A 5 16.17 12.49 -15.08
C ILE A 5 16.24 11.29 -14.13
N VAL A 6 17.43 10.92 -13.68
CA VAL A 6 17.62 9.83 -12.71
C VAL A 6 16.97 10.19 -11.38
N GLY A 7 17.21 11.42 -10.91
CA GLY A 7 16.53 12.00 -9.76
C GLY A 7 15.06 12.35 -10.02
N GLY A 8 14.51 12.15 -11.21
CA GLY A 8 13.09 12.28 -11.53
C GLY A 8 12.39 10.91 -11.56
N ALA A 9 13.09 9.90 -12.06
CA ALA A 9 12.61 8.54 -12.11
C ALA A 9 12.52 7.92 -10.71
N LEU A 10 13.53 8.15 -9.86
CA LEU A 10 13.61 7.51 -8.54
C LEU A 10 12.43 7.90 -7.63
N LEU A 11 12.05 9.18 -7.60
CA LEU A 11 10.97 9.66 -6.73
C LEU A 11 9.59 9.34 -7.27
N VAL A 12 9.44 9.21 -8.60
CA VAL A 12 8.20 8.68 -9.19
C VAL A 12 8.01 7.22 -8.77
N ILE A 13 9.06 6.39 -8.83
CA ILE A 13 9.00 4.99 -8.42
C ILE A 13 8.70 4.87 -6.92
N VAL A 14 9.44 5.58 -6.06
CA VAL A 14 9.24 5.56 -4.61
C VAL A 14 7.86 6.10 -4.23
N GLY A 15 7.42 7.19 -4.84
CA GLY A 15 6.10 7.77 -4.64
C GLY A 15 4.97 6.82 -5.04
N ALA A 16 5.11 6.11 -6.17
CA ALA A 16 4.16 5.10 -6.60
C ALA A 16 4.09 3.91 -5.63
N ILE A 17 5.23 3.43 -5.13
CA ILE A 17 5.28 2.35 -4.13
C ILE A 17 4.59 2.80 -2.83
N VAL A 18 4.91 3.98 -2.30
CA VAL A 18 4.30 4.50 -1.07
C VAL A 18 2.80 4.74 -1.26
N TYR A 19 2.39 5.30 -2.39
CA TYR A 19 0.98 5.50 -2.71
C TYR A 19 0.23 4.16 -2.81
N LYS A 20 0.83 3.15 -3.44
CA LYS A 20 0.33 1.77 -3.45
C LYS A 20 0.21 1.24 -2.04
N MET A 21 1.27 1.28 -1.23
CA MET A 21 1.23 0.85 0.16
C MET A 21 0.13 1.55 0.98
N ILE A 22 -0.07 2.86 0.82
CA ILE A 22 -1.13 3.60 1.53
C ILE A 22 -2.50 3.20 1.00
N LYS A 23 -2.67 3.05 -0.31
CA LYS A 23 -3.92 2.54 -0.91
C LYS A 23 -4.22 1.11 -0.49
N ASP A 24 -3.22 0.23 -0.48
CA ASP A 24 -3.33 -1.17 -0.07
C ASP A 24 -3.62 -1.29 1.44
N LYS A 25 -3.05 -0.39 2.26
CA LYS A 25 -3.39 -0.23 3.69
C LYS A 25 -4.84 0.28 3.87
N LYS A 26 -5.28 1.26 3.06
CA LYS A 26 -6.64 1.81 3.11
C LYS A 26 -7.69 0.87 2.50
N ALA A 27 -7.29 0.02 1.57
CA ALA A 27 -8.13 -0.95 0.88
C ALA A 27 -8.18 -2.32 1.57
N ASN A 28 -7.78 -2.41 2.84
CA ASN A 28 -7.91 -3.63 3.65
C ASN A 28 -7.17 -4.86 3.10
N LYS A 29 -5.87 -4.75 2.76
CA LYS A 29 -4.96 -5.89 2.95
C LYS A 29 -4.42 -5.87 4.37
N ASN A 30 -5.35 -5.96 5.31
CA ASN A 30 -5.05 -6.26 6.70
C ASN A 30 -4.61 -7.73 6.73
N SER A 31 -3.40 -8.00 7.23
CA SER A 31 -2.93 -9.35 7.54
C SER A 31 -3.78 -10.02 8.63
N CYS A 32 -4.80 -9.33 9.16
CA CYS A 32 -6.02 -9.89 9.72
C CYS A 32 -7.19 -9.43 8.84
N GLY A 33 -7.72 -10.31 7.99
CA GLY A 33 -8.88 -10.05 7.12
C GLY A 33 -10.18 -9.82 7.90
N CYS A 34 -10.24 -8.80 8.74
CA CYS A 34 -11.46 -8.37 9.42
C CYS A 34 -12.29 -7.49 8.48
N ASP A 35 -12.70 -8.06 7.34
CA ASP A 35 -14.08 -7.84 6.90
C ASP A 35 -14.96 -8.56 7.94
N CYS A 36 -15.12 -7.92 9.10
CA CYS A 36 -15.91 -8.42 10.22
C CYS A 36 -17.41 -8.22 9.96
N SER A 37 -17.84 -8.40 8.70
CA SER A 37 -19.24 -8.54 8.32
C SER A 37 -19.60 -10.02 8.10
N ASN A 38 -18.60 -10.91 7.99
CA ASN A 38 -18.80 -12.37 7.87
C ASN A 38 -18.04 -13.21 8.93
N CYS A 39 -17.38 -12.58 9.91
CA CYS A 39 -16.83 -13.28 11.08
C CYS A 39 -17.96 -13.70 12.04
N ALA A 40 -18.69 -14.74 11.66
CA ALA A 40 -19.74 -15.37 12.45
C ALA A 40 -19.22 -16.35 13.52
N GLY A 41 -17.91 -16.41 13.77
CA GLY A 41 -17.37 -17.29 14.80
C GLY A 41 -15.85 -17.20 14.93
N GLY A 42 -15.39 -16.86 16.13
CA GLY A 42 -14.05 -17.21 16.59
C GLY A 42 -12.92 -16.27 16.18
N CYS A 43 -12.74 -15.21 16.96
CA CYS A 43 -11.39 -14.74 17.27
C CYS A 43 -11.19 -15.06 18.76
N HIS A 44 -10.32 -16.01 19.08
CA HIS A 44 -9.87 -16.32 20.44
C HIS A 44 -8.47 -15.73 20.60
#